data_AF-A0A0S3TC68-F1
#
_entry.id   AF-A0A0S3TC68-F1
#
_cell.length_a   1.000
_cell.length_b   1.000
_cell.length_c   1.000
_cell.angle_alpha   90.00
_cell.angle_beta   90.00
_cell.angle_gamma   90.00
#
_symmetry.space_group_name_H-M   'P 1'
#
loop_
_entity.id
_entity.type
_entity.pdbx_description
1 polymer ?
#
loop_
_entity_poly.entity_id
_entity_poly.type
_entity_poly.pdbx_seq_one_letter_code
_entity_poly.pdbx_strand_id
1 'polypeptide(L)'
;MMTSEMESERYTSQRWRPTDDQIKMMTNIYNYGVTHPSRAQVVEIASRLRTFADATEYNVHCWFNNHGNRVRRWQAEIDPTGTLFSQLPLYMYGKNSHHTSIFIEIF
;
A
#
# COMPACT_ATOMS: atom_id res chain seq x y z
N MET A 1 -11.52 -17.85 -8.88
CA MET A 1 -12.17 -16.98 -9.89
C MET A 1 -11.84 -15.49 -9.72
N MET A 2 -11.35 -14.99 -8.57
CA MET A 2 -10.85 -13.60 -8.46
C MET A 2 -9.61 -13.30 -9.33
N THR A 3 -8.94 -14.35 -9.81
CA THR A 3 -7.77 -14.25 -10.68
C THR A 3 -8.14 -13.80 -12.09
N SER A 4 -9.26 -14.25 -12.67
CA SER A 4 -9.56 -14.03 -14.09
C SER A 4 -9.98 -12.61 -14.43
N GLU A 5 -10.78 -11.96 -13.57
CA GLU A 5 -11.21 -10.57 -13.76
C GLU A 5 -10.03 -9.60 -13.52
N MET A 6 -9.26 -9.80 -12.45
CA MET A 6 -8.06 -9.01 -12.16
C MET A 6 -6.92 -9.25 -13.15
N GLU A 7 -6.88 -10.39 -13.83
CA GLU A 7 -5.88 -10.70 -14.86
C GLU A 7 -6.16 -9.97 -16.17
N SER A 8 -7.44 -9.79 -16.53
CA SER A 8 -7.84 -8.99 -17.70
C SER A 8 -7.49 -7.50 -17.57
N GLU A 9 -7.66 -6.91 -16.39
CA GLU A 9 -7.32 -5.49 -16.13
C GLU A 9 -5.81 -5.19 -16.21
N ARG A 10 -4.93 -6.20 -16.08
CA ARG A 10 -3.47 -5.99 -16.10
C ARG A 10 -2.93 -5.64 -17.49
N TYR A 11 -3.62 -6.08 -18.54
CA TYR A 11 -3.13 -6.00 -19.91
C TYR A 11 -3.61 -4.77 -20.68
N THR A 12 -4.61 -4.04 -20.16
CA THR A 12 -5.23 -2.90 -20.86
C THR A 12 -5.10 -1.56 -20.14
N SER A 13 -4.59 -1.54 -18.91
CA SER A 13 -4.60 -0.35 -18.06
C SER A 13 -3.33 0.50 -18.25
N GLN A 14 -3.53 1.75 -18.68
CA GLN A 14 -2.54 2.82 -18.56
C GLN A 14 -2.00 2.84 -17.12
N ARG A 15 -0.67 3.00 -16.95
CA ARG A 15 -0.04 2.93 -15.63
C ARG A 15 -0.72 3.91 -14.67
N TRP A 16 -1.41 3.36 -13.68
CA TRP A 16 -2.13 4.14 -12.68
C TRP A 16 -1.15 4.98 -11.85
N ARG A 17 -1.46 6.26 -11.71
CA ARG A 17 -0.73 7.23 -10.88
C ARG A 17 -1.69 7.77 -9.81
N PRO A 18 -1.65 7.26 -8.58
CA PRO A 18 -2.54 7.71 -7.53
C PRO A 18 -2.27 9.16 -7.16
N THR A 19 -3.34 9.87 -6.81
CA THR A 19 -3.22 11.23 -6.26
C THR A 19 -2.77 11.20 -4.80
N ASP A 20 -2.29 12.33 -4.28
CA ASP A 20 -1.88 12.46 -2.88
C ASP A 20 -3.01 12.10 -1.91
N ASP A 21 -4.26 12.47 -2.23
CA ASP A 21 -5.43 12.14 -1.42
C ASP A 21 -5.74 10.64 -1.42
N GLN A 22 -5.58 9.98 -2.57
CA GLN A 22 -5.71 8.52 -2.67
C GLN A 22 -4.64 7.82 -1.83
N ILE A 23 -3.38 8.26 -1.92
CA ILE A 23 -2.27 7.72 -1.12
C ILE A 23 -2.54 7.92 0.37
N LYS A 24 -2.97 9.11 0.77
CA LYS A 24 -3.27 9.45 2.16
C LYS A 24 -4.38 8.57 2.73
N MET A 25 -5.47 8.35 1.98
CA MET A 25 -6.55 7.47 2.40
C MET A 25 -6.07 6.03 2.60
N MET A 26 -5.38 5.44 1.61
CA MET A 26 -4.89 4.06 1.72
C MET A 26 -3.87 3.89 2.85
N THR A 27 -2.98 4.88 3.04
CA THR A 27 -2.00 4.90 4.14
C THR A 27 -2.69 4.95 5.50
N ASN A 28 -3.71 5.78 5.67
CA ASN A 28 -4.47 5.83 6.92
C ASN A 28 -5.13 4.47 7.22
N ILE A 29 -5.76 3.85 6.22
CA ILE A 29 -6.40 2.54 6.35
C ILE A 29 -5.38 1.47 6.79
N TYR A 30 -4.20 1.47 6.17
CA TYR A 30 -3.11 0.56 6.55
C TYR A 30 -2.66 0.78 8.00
N ASN A 31 -2.47 2.04 8.40
CA ASN A 31 -2.04 2.42 9.75
C ASN A 31 -3.08 2.07 10.83
N TYR A 32 -4.37 1.99 10.48
CA TYR A 32 -5.42 1.50 11.37
C TYR A 32 -5.49 -0.04 11.46
N GLY A 33 -4.53 -0.75 10.85
CA GLY A 33 -4.37 -2.20 10.97
C GLY A 33 -4.91 -3.02 9.81
N VAL A 34 -5.53 -2.39 8.80
CA VAL A 34 -6.00 -3.10 7.60
C VAL A 34 -4.83 -3.27 6.63
N THR A 35 -3.99 -4.27 6.89
CA THR A 35 -2.79 -4.55 6.08
C THR A 35 -3.07 -5.50 4.90
N HIS A 36 -4.07 -6.36 5.04
CA HIS A 36 -4.51 -7.33 4.03
C HIS A 36 -6.03 -7.22 3.86
N PRO A 37 -6.53 -6.23 3.09
CA PRO A 37 -7.96 -6.03 2.93
C PRO A 37 -8.62 -7.24 2.27
N SER A 38 -9.76 -7.65 2.80
CA SER A 38 -10.64 -8.65 2.18
C SER A 38 -11.19 -8.15 0.83
N ARG A 39 -11.77 -9.05 0.02
CA ARG A 39 -12.39 -8.68 -1.27
C ARG A 39 -13.40 -7.53 -1.11
N ALA A 40 -14.29 -7.63 -0.13
CA ALA A 40 -15.30 -6.62 0.12
C ALA A 40 -14.67 -5.26 0.45
N GLN A 41 -13.60 -5.27 1.25
CA GLN A 41 -12.86 -4.05 1.57
C GLN A 41 -12.11 -3.48 0.36
N VAL A 42 -11.55 -4.32 -0.52
CA VAL A 42 -10.91 -3.84 -1.76
C VAL A 42 -11.91 -3.11 -2.66
N VAL A 43 -13.10 -3.70 -2.86
CA VAL A 43 -14.21 -3.10 -3.62
C VAL A 43 -14.62 -1.76 -3.00
N GLU A 44 -14.80 -1.74 -1.68
CA GLU A 44 -15.21 -0.54 -0.94
C GLU A 44 -14.14 0.57 -1.00
N ILE A 45 -12.87 0.22 -0.80
CA ILE A 45 -11.76 1.17 -0.88
C ILE A 45 -11.65 1.73 -2.30
N ALA A 46 -11.73 0.90 -3.33
CA ALA A 46 -11.71 1.36 -4.72
C ALA A 46 -12.85 2.35 -5.00
N SER A 47 -14.07 2.05 -4.50
CA SER A 47 -15.21 2.95 -4.61
C SER A 47 -14.95 4.31 -3.94
N ARG A 48 -14.39 4.32 -2.73
CA ARG A 48 -14.04 5.55 -2.01
C ARG A 48 -12.95 6.35 -2.72
N LEU A 49 -11.93 5.70 -3.27
CA LEU A 49 -10.83 6.36 -3.98
C LEU A 49 -11.26 7.04 -5.28
N ARG A 50 -12.33 6.56 -5.92
CA ARG A 50 -12.93 7.18 -7.12
C ARG A 50 -13.52 8.57 -6.89
N THR A 51 -13.68 8.98 -5.63
CA THR A 51 -14.05 10.36 -5.30
C THR A 51 -12.94 11.37 -5.61
N PHE A 52 -11.68 10.92 -5.71
CA PHE A 52 -10.53 11.78 -6.00
C PHE A 52 -10.04 11.65 -7.46
N ALA A 53 -9.98 10.43 -7.99
CA ALA A 53 -9.57 10.10 -9.36
C ALA A 53 -9.86 8.62 -9.67
N ASP A 54 -9.71 8.20 -10.93
CA ASP A 54 -9.92 6.81 -11.32
C ASP A 54 -9.07 5.83 -10.49
N ALA A 55 -9.72 4.75 -10.04
CA ALA A 55 -9.10 3.67 -9.28
C ALA A 55 -9.85 2.36 -9.54
N THR A 56 -9.11 1.29 -9.81
CA THR A 56 -9.65 -0.07 -9.93
C THR A 56 -9.36 -0.89 -8.67
N GLU A 57 -10.03 -2.03 -8.54
CA GLU A 57 -9.76 -2.98 -7.46
C GLU A 57 -8.33 -3.54 -7.55
N TYR A 58 -7.84 -3.75 -8.78
CA TYR A 58 -6.46 -4.16 -9.02
C TYR A 58 -5.46 -3.15 -8.46
N ASN A 59 -5.69 -1.85 -8.68
CA ASN A 59 -4.83 -0.78 -8.17
C ASN A 59 -4.73 -0.81 -6.64
N VAL A 60 -5.87 -0.98 -5.96
CA VAL A 60 -5.94 -1.07 -4.50
C VAL A 60 -5.19 -2.29 -4.00
N HIS A 61 -5.49 -3.48 -4.56
CA HIS A 61 -4.83 -4.71 -4.18
C HIS A 61 -3.29 -4.63 -4.34
N CYS A 62 -2.83 -4.11 -5.49
CA CYS A 62 -1.41 -3.90 -5.74
C CYS A 62 -0.77 -2.91 -4.77
N TRP A 63 -1.46 -1.82 -4.44
CA TRP A 63 -0.95 -0.85 -3.48
C TRP A 63 -0.72 -1.48 -2.10
N PHE A 64 -1.71 -2.20 -1.55
CA PHE A 64 -1.58 -2.83 -0.24
C PHE A 64 -0.49 -3.91 -0.20
N ASN A 65 -0.39 -4.74 -1.25
CA ASN A 65 0.67 -5.75 -1.34
C ASN A 65 2.07 -5.12 -1.45
N ASN A 66 2.24 -4.12 -2.31
CA ASN A 66 3.52 -3.45 -2.49
C ASN A 66 3.92 -2.69 -1.22
N HIS A 67 2.99 -2.00 -0.59
CA HIS A 67 3.23 -1.27 0.65
C HIS A 67 3.68 -2.22 1.77
N GLY A 68 2.97 -3.33 1.99
CA GLY A 68 3.35 -4.35 2.96
C GLY A 68 4.72 -4.99 2.68
N ASN A 69 5.05 -5.24 1.41
CA ASN A 69 6.36 -5.74 1.02
C ASN A 69 7.48 -4.74 1.31
N ARG A 70 7.26 -3.45 1.05
CA ARG A 70 8.22 -2.39 1.38
C ARG A 70 8.45 -2.26 2.88
N VAL A 71 7.37 -2.29 3.68
CA VAL A 71 7.47 -2.26 5.14
C VAL A 71 8.27 -3.46 5.65
N ARG A 72 7.97 -4.68 5.16
CA ARG A 72 8.71 -5.89 5.55
C ARG A 72 10.18 -5.87 5.12
N ARG A 73 10.47 -5.33 3.93
CA ARG A 73 11.85 -5.21 3.45
C ARG A 73 12.63 -4.21 4.29
N TRP A 74 12.07 -3.03 4.52
CA TRP A 74 12.66 -2.01 5.39
C TRP A 74 12.90 -2.56 6.80
N GLN A 75 11.95 -3.35 7.31
CA GLN A 75 12.07 -4.04 8.59
C GLN A 75 13.28 -4.97 8.63
N ALA A 76 13.47 -5.80 7.60
CA ALA A 76 14.57 -6.74 7.50
C ALA A 76 15.94 -6.03 7.31
N GLU A 77 15.96 -4.87 6.67
CA GLU A 77 17.17 -4.06 6.50
C GLU A 77 17.62 -3.42 7.82
N ILE A 78 16.69 -3.01 8.68
CA ILE A 78 16.98 -2.33 9.96
C ILE A 78 17.20 -3.31 11.11
N ASP A 79 16.49 -4.43 11.12
CA ASP A 79 16.65 -5.49 12.12
C ASP A 79 16.80 -6.85 11.43
N PRO A 80 18.00 -7.16 10.89
CA PRO A 80 18.26 -8.42 10.19
C PRO A 80 18.20 -9.63 11.12
N THR A 81 18.21 -9.42 12.44
CA THR A 81 18.26 -10.47 13.46
C THR A 81 16.91 -10.66 14.17
N GLY A 82 15.91 -9.83 13.87
CA GLY A 82 14.54 -9.91 14.42
C GLY A 82 14.45 -9.76 15.93
N THR A 83 15.49 -9.20 16.57
CA THR A 83 15.66 -9.18 18.03
C THR A 83 15.37 -7.82 18.65
N LEU A 84 15.34 -6.74 17.85
CA LEU A 84 15.06 -5.37 18.32
C LEU A 84 13.56 -5.03 18.31
N PHE A 85 12.75 -5.77 17.55
CA PHE A 85 11.37 -5.37 17.25
C PHE A 85 10.28 -5.75 18.25
N SER A 86 10.54 -6.67 19.17
CA SER A 86 9.54 -7.05 20.19
C SER A 86 9.31 -5.97 21.25
N GLN A 87 10.09 -4.88 21.24
CA GLN A 87 10.06 -3.82 22.27
C GLN A 87 9.77 -2.41 21.72
N LEU A 88 9.63 -2.21 20.40
CA LEU A 88 9.46 -0.87 19.82
C LEU A 88 7.97 -0.54 19.54
N PRO A 89 7.44 0.61 20.04
CA PRO A 89 6.06 1.03 19.81
C PRO A 89 5.76 1.38 18.34
N LEU A 90 4.61 0.90 17.83
CA LEU A 90 4.12 1.03 16.43
C LEU A 90 4.10 2.45 15.86
N TYR A 91 4.06 3.50 16.70
CA TYR A 91 4.01 4.90 16.27
C TYR A 91 5.39 5.54 16.01
N MET A 92 6.50 4.84 16.31
CA MET A 92 7.86 5.32 16.03
C MET A 92 8.23 5.28 14.52
N TYR A 93 7.34 4.73 13.68
CA TYR A 93 7.41 4.84 12.21
C TYR A 93 6.87 6.16 11.65
N GLY A 94 6.47 7.09 12.52
CA GLY A 94 5.82 8.33 12.15
C GLY A 94 6.52 9.56 12.70
N LYS A 95 7.77 9.84 12.31
CA LYS A 95 8.38 11.17 12.14
C LYS A 95 9.90 11.07 11.97
N ASN A 96 10.42 11.79 10.99
CA ASN A 96 11.84 11.98 10.65
C ASN A 96 12.52 10.85 9.86
N SER A 97 12.30 10.85 8.56
CA SER A 97 13.41 10.57 7.65
C SER A 97 13.57 11.76 6.71
N HIS A 98 14.50 12.64 7.06
CA HIS A 98 15.34 13.28 6.07
C HIS A 98 16.16 12.19 5.36
N HIS A 99 15.48 11.35 4.59
CA HIS A 99 16.10 10.52 3.58
C HIS A 99 15.17 10.53 2.37
N THR A 100 15.19 11.69 1.72
CA THR A 100 14.94 11.83 0.30
C THR A 100 15.75 10.74 -0.43
N SER A 101 15.08 9.70 -0.93
CA SER A 101 15.46 8.91 -2.14
C SER A 101 14.82 7.51 -2.27
N ILE A 102 13.63 7.24 -1.69
CA ILE A 102 12.87 6.02 -2.06
C ILE A 102 11.39 6.34 -2.40
N PHE A 103 11.08 7.62 -2.65
CA PHE A 103 9.75 8.05 -3.08
C PHE A 103 9.53 8.04 -4.61
N ILE A 104 10.52 7.63 -5.44
CA ILE A 104 10.44 7.80 -6.91
C ILE A 104 10.67 6.50 -7.71
N GLU A 105 10.88 5.34 -7.09
CA GLU A 105 11.02 4.11 -7.88
C GLU A 105 9.66 3.42 -8.04
N ILE A 106 9.12 3.58 -9.25
CA ILE A 106 8.03 2.81 -9.90
C ILE A 106 6.61 3.39 -9.75
N PHE A 107 6.44 4.60 -10.31
CA PHE A 107 5.35 4.92 -11.27
C PHE A 107 5.96 5.32 -12.60
#